data_AF-A0AAW6XIW1-F1
#
_entry.id   AF-A0AAW6XIW1-F1
#
_cell.length_a   1.000
_cell.length_b   1.000
_cell.length_c   1.000
_cell.angle_alpha   90.00
_cell.angle_beta   90.00
_cell.angle_gamma   90.00
#
_symmetry.space_group_name_H-M   'P 1'
#
loop_
_entity.id
_entity.type
_entity.pdbx_description
1 polymer ?
#
loop_
_entity_poly.entity_id
_entity_poly.type
_entity_poly.pdbx_seq_one_letter_code
_entity_poly.pdbx_strand_id
1 'polypeptide(L)' 'TKVDVGNDGTATITYPDTTTDTIPGGDLVRPETDAEKITPNIPATKVPVADTSKLTDTEKGEVKKNVEE' A
#
# COMPACT_ATOMS: atom_id res chain seq x y z
N THR A 1 12.91 17.20 -28.38
CA THR A 1 12.58 16.01 -27.58
C THR A 1 11.19 16.18 -27.02
N LYS A 2 10.35 15.15 -27.11
CA LYS A 2 9.00 15.11 -26.56
C LYS A 2 8.89 13.92 -25.62
N VAL A 3 8.16 14.06 -24.52
CA VAL A 3 7.86 12.95 -23.61
C VAL A 3 6.35 12.86 -23.48
N ASP A 4 5.81 11.67 -23.72
CA ASP A 4 4.41 11.36 -23.53
C ASP A 4 4.29 10.26 -22.47
N VAL A 5 3.28 10.37 -21.59
CA VAL A 5 2.99 9.35 -20.57
C VAL A 5 1.60 8.80 -20.82
N GLY A 6 1.50 7.48 -20.98
CA GLY A 6 0.26 6.75 -21.14
C GLY A 6 -0.50 6.58 -19.83
N ASN A 7 -1.79 6.23 -19.93
CA ASN A 7 -2.64 5.96 -18.76
C ASN A 7 -2.18 4.75 -17.93
N ASP A 8 -1.41 3.85 -18.54
CA ASP A 8 -0.76 2.70 -17.90
C ASP A 8 0.59 3.08 -17.24
N GLY A 9 0.97 4.36 -17.29
CA GLY A 9 2.23 4.88 -16.78
C GLY A 9 3.42 4.71 -17.73
N THR A 10 3.24 4.09 -18.90
CA THR A 10 4.31 3.91 -19.88
C THR A 10 4.78 5.27 -20.42
N ALA A 11 6.08 5.53 -20.37
CA ALA A 11 6.67 6.76 -20.89
C ALA A 11 7.32 6.50 -22.25
N THR A 12 7.02 7.34 -23.23
CA THR A 12 7.65 7.32 -24.55
C THR A 12 8.41 8.62 -24.76
N ILE A 13 9.70 8.51 -25.07
CA ILE A 13 10.59 9.63 -25.37
C ILE A 13 10.78 9.68 -26.88
N THR A 14 10.49 10.81 -27.52
CA THR A 14 10.79 11.07 -28.93
C THR A 14 11.92 12.09 -29.03
N TYR A 15 13.05 11.70 -29.62
CA TYR A 15 14.22 12.54 -29.81
C TYR A 15 14.07 13.47 -31.02
N PRO A 16 14.91 14.52 -31.16
CA PRO A 16 14.83 15.44 -32.31
C PRO A 16 15.06 14.76 -33.66
N ASP A 17 15.78 13.63 -33.69
CA ASP A 17 16.02 12.80 -34.87
C ASP A 17 14.85 11.84 -35.19
N THR A 18 13.72 12.00 -34.50
CA THR A 18 12.48 11.20 -34.60
C THR A 18 12.57 9.77 -34.09
N THR A 19 13.72 9.35 -33.55
CA THR A 19 13.84 8.05 -32.88
C THR A 19 13.08 8.04 -31.54
N THR A 20 12.74 6.84 -31.04
CA THR A 20 11.93 6.68 -29.83
C THR A 20 12.49 5.64 -28.88
N ASP A 21 12.42 5.95 -27.59
CA ASP A 21 12.60 4.99 -26.50
C ASP A 21 11.32 4.86 -25.67
N THR A 22 11.08 3.67 -25.14
CA THR A 22 9.92 3.36 -24.30
C THR A 22 10.38 2.79 -22.96
N ILE A 23 9.85 3.35 -21.87
CA ILE A 23 10.06 2.85 -20.51
C ILE A 23 8.71 2.32 -20.00
N PRO A 24 8.60 1.03 -19.65
CA PRO A 24 7.37 0.45 -19.10
C PRO A 24 6.91 1.19 -17.85
N GLY A 25 5.59 1.39 -17.70
CA GLY A 25 5.05 2.10 -16.54
C GLY A 25 5.39 1.46 -15.21
N GLY A 26 5.45 0.12 -15.14
CA GLY A 26 5.82 -0.62 -13.93
C GLY A 26 7.25 -0.36 -13.43
N ASP A 27 8.15 0.14 -14.29
CA ASP A 27 9.51 0.53 -13.91
C ASP A 27 9.56 1.94 -13.32
N LEU A 28 8.52 2.75 -13.55
CA LEU A 28 8.42 4.14 -13.11
C LEU A 28 7.50 4.31 -11.89
N VAL A 29 6.35 3.63 -11.90
CA VAL A 29 5.30 3.76 -10.91
C VAL A 29 4.74 2.39 -10.53
N ARG A 30 4.33 2.24 -9.27
CA ARG A 30 3.59 1.07 -8.80
C ARG A 30 2.28 1.54 -8.14
N PRO A 31 1.21 0.73 -8.18
CA PRO A 31 0.05 1.02 -7.35
C PRO A 31 0.46 0.92 -5.88
N GLU A 32 -0.08 1.82 -5.06
CA GLU A 32 -0.01 1.66 -3.60
C GLU A 32 -0.72 0.37 -3.19
N THR A 33 -0.08 -0.35 -2.28
CA THR A 33 -0.66 -1.50 -1.58
C THR A 33 -1.76 -1.04 -0.62
N ASP A 34 -2.68 -1.93 -0.26
CA ASP A 34 -3.72 -1.60 0.72
C ASP A 34 -3.13 -1.19 2.08
N ALA A 35 -1.96 -1.76 2.43
CA ALA A 35 -1.23 -1.40 3.64
C ALA A 35 -0.67 0.04 3.61
N GLU A 36 -0.32 0.57 2.43
CA GLU A 36 0.15 1.96 2.28
C GLU A 36 -1.00 2.98 2.32
N LYS A 37 -2.21 2.55 1.95
CA LYS A 37 -3.42 3.40 1.95
C LYS A 37 -4.10 3.49 3.31
N ILE A 38 -3.95 2.46 4.14
CA ILE A 38 -4.70 2.30 5.39
C ILE A 38 -3.78 2.62 6.56
N THR A 39 -4.13 3.65 7.33
CA THR A 39 -3.62 3.81 8.70
C THR A 39 -4.53 3.04 9.65
N PRO A 40 -4.06 1.96 10.30
CA PRO A 40 -4.90 1.15 11.18
C PRO A 40 -5.32 1.94 12.42
N ASN A 41 -6.53 1.68 12.92
CA ASN A 41 -6.93 2.21 14.22
C ASN A 41 -6.08 1.55 15.31
N ILE A 42 -5.55 2.36 16.22
CA ILE A 42 -4.83 1.89 17.40
C ILE A 42 -5.78 2.02 18.58
N PRO A 43 -6.25 0.91 19.17
CA PRO A 43 -7.11 0.94 20.33
C PRO A 43 -6.52 1.80 21.46
N ALA A 44 -7.27 2.80 21.92
CA ALA A 44 -6.87 3.62 23.06
C ALA A 44 -6.83 2.81 24.36
N THR A 45 -7.71 1.81 24.49
CA THR A 45 -7.83 0.96 25.67
C THR A 45 -7.26 -0.43 25.38
N LYS A 46 -6.31 -0.85 26.20
CA LYS A 46 -5.74 -2.20 26.13
C LYS A 46 -6.69 -3.22 26.76
N VAL A 47 -6.81 -4.37 26.13
CA VAL A 47 -7.47 -5.55 26.69
C VAL A 47 -6.48 -6.23 27.66
N PRO A 48 -6.82 -6.39 28.94
CA PRO A 48 -5.98 -7.13 29.88
C PRO A 48 -6.01 -8.62 29.53
N VAL A 49 -4.87 -9.29 29.66
CA VAL A 49 -4.74 -10.71 29.33
C VAL A 49 -4.16 -11.48 30.51
N ALA A 50 -4.58 -12.73 30.67
CA ALA A 50 -4.10 -13.58 31.75
C ALA A 50 -2.68 -14.12 31.50
N ASP A 51 -2.35 -14.45 30.25
CA ASP A 51 -1.03 -14.94 29.82
C ASP A 51 -0.58 -14.22 28.54
N THR A 52 0.51 -13.45 28.63
CA THR A 52 1.05 -12.66 27.51
C THR A 52 1.70 -13.52 26.42
N SER A 53 2.00 -14.79 26.70
CA SER A 53 2.57 -15.74 25.74
C SER A 53 1.51 -16.56 25.00
N LYS A 54 0.28 -16.60 25.54
CA LYS A 54 -0.81 -17.44 25.01
C LYS A 54 -2.18 -16.79 25.20
N LEU A 55 -2.57 -16.00 24.20
CA LEU A 55 -3.91 -15.41 24.14
C LEU A 55 -5.01 -16.44 23.90
N THR A 56 -6.09 -16.32 24.64
CA THR A 56 -7.36 -17.03 24.42
C THR A 56 -8.11 -16.42 23.24
N ASP A 57 -9.04 -17.18 22.66
CA ASP A 57 -9.86 -16.68 21.55
C ASP A 57 -10.80 -15.54 21.98
N THR A 58 -11.21 -15.53 23.26
CA THR A 58 -11.97 -14.43 23.86
C THR A 58 -11.15 -13.14 23.87
N GLU A 59 -9.91 -13.17 24.39
CA GLU A 59 -9.03 -11.99 24.43
C GLU A 59 -8.72 -11.46 23.02
N LYS A 60 -8.49 -12.35 22.04
CA LYS A 60 -8.31 -11.95 20.63
C LYS A 60 -9.57 -11.30 20.05
N GLY A 61 -10.75 -11.80 20.40
CA GLY A 61 -12.03 -11.23 19.98
C GLY A 61 -12.25 -9.82 20.50
N GLU A 62 -11.92 -9.56 21.76
CA GLU A 62 -11.99 -8.22 22.36
C GLU A 62 -11.01 -7.25 21.69
N VAL A 63 -9.77 -7.69 21.42
CA VAL A 63 -8.79 -6.86 20.70
C VAL A 63 -9.27 -6.56 19.28
N LYS A 64 -9.81 -7.57 18.56
CA LYS A 64 -10.35 -7.39 17.22
C LYS A 64 -11.46 -6.33 17.22
N LYS A 65 -12.41 -6.43 18.15
CA LYS A 65 -13.50 -5.47 18.28
C LYS A 65 -12.96 -4.04 18.50
N ASN A 66 -11.99 -3.87 19.39
CA ASN A 66 -11.42 -2.53 19.65
C ASN A 66 -10.63 -1.94 18.46
N VAL A 67 -10.13 -2.78 17.54
CA VAL A 67 -9.43 -2.34 16.31
C VAL A 67 -10.43 -1.98 15.20
N GLU A 68 -11.60 -2.63 15.18
CA GLU A 68 -12.66 -2.39 14.20
C GLU A 68 -13.61 -1.23 14.57
N GLU A 69 -13.74 -0.92 15.86
CA GLU A 69 -14.41 0.31 16.38
C GLU A 69 -13.58 1.57 16.12
#